data_AF-A0A521E0R6-F1
#
_entry.id   AF-A0A521E0R6-F1
#
_cell.length_a   1.000
_cell.length_b   1.000
_cell.length_c   1.000
_cell.angle_alpha   90.00
_cell.angle_beta   90.00
_cell.angle_gamma   90.00
#
_symmetry.space_group_name_H-M   'P 1'
#
loop_
_entity.id
_entity.type
_entity.pdbx_description
1 polymer ?
#
loop_
_entity_poly.entity_id
_entity_poly.type
_entity_poly.pdbx_seq_one_letter_code
_entity_poly.pdbx_strand_id
1 'polypeptide(L)'
;MATDTDAAIQALIKQVESLTTEISGIKKHNERLLDEKKDMKRALAADPDAKAKMAAAGFEQINGDWYPKGTQPTHRLTREEARDPQKYRAAKAAAAKAGVQLQIVDPTEPDDTHRRASRSEIDASLKTTLIRDDDQKIAYMRRDVMASDARQYRQLRANGMTVQQWSNADDLPQHMQTKLALMEKSNDA
;
A
#
# COMPACT_ATOMS: atom_id res chain seq x y z
N MET A 1 -0.87 44.42 -16.39
CA MET A 1 -1.02 43.05 -16.92
C MET A 1 0.07 42.12 -16.39
N ALA A 2 1.37 42.39 -16.56
CA ALA A 2 2.43 41.54 -15.98
C ALA A 2 2.41 41.49 -14.43
N THR A 3 2.10 42.61 -13.78
CA THR A 3 2.07 42.76 -12.32
C THR A 3 0.98 41.97 -11.60
N ASP A 4 -0.19 41.82 -12.22
CA ASP A 4 -1.32 41.11 -11.60
C ASP A 4 -1.14 39.59 -11.68
N THR A 5 -0.50 39.10 -12.74
CA THR A 5 -0.12 37.69 -12.88
C THR A 5 0.95 37.31 -11.86
N ASP A 6 1.97 38.16 -11.68
CA ASP A 6 3.02 37.93 -10.67
C ASP A 6 2.45 37.97 -9.25
N ALA A 7 1.51 38.87 -8.96
CA ALA A 7 0.81 38.93 -7.68
C ALA A 7 -0.03 37.67 -7.41
N ALA A 8 -0.72 37.15 -8.43
CA ALA A 8 -1.49 35.91 -8.32
C ALA A 8 -0.59 34.69 -8.09
N ILE A 9 0.57 34.61 -8.76
CA ILE A 9 1.55 33.53 -8.56
C ILE A 9 2.11 33.59 -7.13
N GLN A 10 2.46 34.76 -6.63
CA GLN A 10 2.95 34.93 -5.25
C GLN A 10 1.90 34.57 -4.20
N ALA A 11 0.62 34.89 -4.44
CA ALA A 11 -0.47 34.47 -3.57
C ALA A 11 -0.63 32.94 -3.53
N LEU A 12 -0.53 32.29 -4.70
CA LEU A 12 -0.62 30.84 -4.80
C LEU A 12 0.53 30.13 -4.07
N ILE A 13 1.76 30.65 -4.21
CA ILE A 13 2.94 30.11 -3.50
C ILE A 13 2.73 30.15 -1.98
N LYS A 14 2.29 31.29 -1.44
CA LYS A 14 2.00 31.42 -0.01
C LYS A 14 0.91 30.46 0.46
N GLN A 15 -0.09 30.22 -0.37
CA GLN A 15 -1.17 29.29 -0.04
C GLN A 15 -0.68 27.83 -0.03
N VAL A 16 0.19 27.45 -0.97
CA VAL A 16 0.84 26.13 -0.99
C VAL A 16 1.77 25.94 0.22
N GLU A 17 2.52 26.96 0.64
CA GLU A 17 3.34 26.92 1.85
C GLU A 17 2.50 26.71 3.13
N SER A 18 1.36 27.40 3.23
CA SER A 18 0.42 27.24 4.34
C SER A 18 -0.13 25.81 4.41
N LEU A 19 -0.61 25.28 3.27
CA LEU A 19 -1.13 23.91 3.19
C LEU A 19 -0.06 22.87 3.51
N THR A 20 1.17 23.07 3.06
CA THR A 20 2.29 22.17 3.36
C THR A 20 2.58 22.12 4.86
N THR A 21 2.51 23.27 5.52
CA THR A 21 2.71 23.39 6.98
C THR A 21 1.59 22.68 7.74
N GLU A 22 0.33 22.87 7.33
CA GLU A 22 -0.83 22.21 7.93
C GLU A 22 -0.76 20.69 7.77
N ILE A 23 -0.44 20.19 6.57
CA ILE A 23 -0.29 18.76 6.29
C ILE A 23 0.81 18.14 7.15
N SER A 24 1.95 18.83 7.30
CA SER A 24 3.03 18.41 8.19
C SER A 24 2.58 18.33 9.65
N GLY A 25 1.78 19.30 10.10
CA GLY A 25 1.17 19.31 11.42
C GLY A 25 0.22 18.13 11.65
N ILE A 26 -0.66 17.86 10.69
CA ILE A 26 -1.60 16.73 10.73
C ILE A 26 -0.83 15.40 10.77
N LYS A 27 0.21 15.25 9.95
CA LYS A 27 1.03 14.04 9.94
C LYS A 27 1.64 13.77 11.31
N LYS A 28 2.27 14.78 11.93
CA LYS A 28 2.84 14.67 13.29
C LYS A 28 1.79 14.36 14.34
N HIS A 29 0.60 14.96 14.24
CA HIS A 29 -0.51 14.68 15.15
C HIS A 29 -0.99 13.22 15.01
N ASN A 30 -1.14 12.73 13.78
CA ASN A 30 -1.55 11.36 13.51
C ASN A 30 -0.49 10.35 13.98
N GLU A 31 0.80 10.63 13.79
CA GLU A 31 1.89 9.81 14.33
C GLU A 31 1.79 9.69 15.85
N ARG A 32 1.58 10.82 16.55
CA ARG A 32 1.38 10.82 18.01
C ARG A 32 0.15 9.99 18.42
N LEU A 33 -0.99 10.18 17.77
CA LEU A 33 -2.21 9.41 18.08
C LEU A 33 -2.02 7.91 17.84
N LEU A 34 -1.27 7.52 16.80
CA LEU A 34 -0.96 6.13 16.53
C LEU A 34 -0.08 5.51 17.62
N ASP A 35 0.90 6.26 18.11
CA ASP A 35 1.76 5.82 19.20
C ASP A 35 0.99 5.72 20.52
N GLU A 36 0.16 6.71 20.86
CA GLU A 36 -0.76 6.65 22.01
C GLU A 36 -1.68 5.42 21.93
N LYS A 37 -2.24 5.13 20.75
CA LYS A 37 -3.09 3.95 20.55
C LYS A 37 -2.32 2.65 20.71
N LYS A 38 -1.07 2.57 20.24
CA LYS A 38 -0.20 1.40 20.43
C LYS A 38 0.14 1.19 21.90
N ASP A 39 0.45 2.26 22.61
CA ASP A 39 0.79 2.20 24.03
C ASP A 39 -0.43 1.85 24.88
N MET A 40 -1.61 2.40 24.55
CA MET A 40 -2.87 1.96 25.13
C MET A 40 -3.13 0.48 24.87
N LYS A 41 -2.92 -0.01 23.64
CA LYS A 41 -3.07 -1.44 23.33
C LYS A 41 -2.11 -2.31 24.15
N ARG A 42 -0.86 -1.88 24.34
CA ARG A 42 0.13 -2.58 25.19
C ARG A 42 -0.30 -2.57 26.65
N ALA A 43 -0.75 -1.44 27.18
CA ALA A 43 -1.25 -1.33 28.54
C ALA A 43 -2.49 -2.20 28.76
N LEU A 44 -3.40 -2.24 27.79
CA LEU A 44 -4.60 -3.07 27.82
C LEU A 44 -4.26 -4.57 27.70
N ALA A 45 -3.24 -4.94 26.92
CA ALA A 45 -2.78 -6.32 26.82
C ALA A 45 -2.06 -6.80 28.11
N ALA A 46 -1.49 -5.87 28.87
CA ALA A 46 -0.82 -6.15 30.15
C ALA A 46 -1.79 -6.23 31.34
N ASP A 47 -3.02 -5.73 31.21
CA ASP A 47 -4.03 -5.75 32.27
C ASP A 47 -4.91 -7.02 32.17
N PRO A 48 -4.88 -7.94 33.16
CA PRO A 48 -5.70 -9.14 33.14
C PRO A 48 -7.21 -8.85 33.20
N ASP A 49 -7.60 -7.67 33.69
CA ASP A 49 -9.00 -7.23 33.79
C ASP A 49 -9.44 -6.35 32.61
N ALA A 50 -8.57 -6.12 31.62
CA ALA A 50 -8.88 -5.35 30.42
C ALA A 50 -10.16 -5.83 29.73
N LYS A 51 -10.36 -7.15 29.69
CA LYS A 51 -11.56 -7.74 29.06
C LYS A 51 -12.83 -7.36 29.80
N ALA A 52 -12.78 -7.33 31.14
CA ALA A 52 -13.90 -6.95 31.99
C ALA A 52 -14.19 -5.44 31.91
N LYS A 53 -13.14 -4.60 31.88
CA LYS A 53 -13.28 -3.14 31.73
C LYS A 53 -13.85 -2.76 30.36
N MET A 54 -13.38 -3.39 29.29
CA MET A 54 -13.92 -3.14 27.93
C MET A 54 -15.35 -3.65 27.79
N ALA A 55 -15.68 -4.81 28.38
CA ALA A 55 -17.06 -5.28 28.46
C ALA A 55 -17.97 -4.32 29.25
N ALA A 56 -17.49 -3.78 30.38
CA ALA A 56 -18.21 -2.78 31.17
C ALA A 56 -18.38 -1.44 30.44
N ALA A 57 -17.40 -1.06 29.60
CA ALA A 57 -17.46 0.11 28.74
C ALA A 57 -18.36 -0.08 27.50
N GLY A 58 -19.04 -1.24 27.39
CA GLY A 58 -19.96 -1.52 26.29
C GLY A 58 -19.25 -1.92 24.99
N PHE A 59 -18.04 -2.47 25.07
CA PHE A 59 -17.31 -3.05 23.94
C PHE A 59 -17.31 -4.58 24.02
N GLU A 60 -17.38 -5.23 22.86
CA GLU A 60 -17.23 -6.67 22.71
C GLU A 60 -16.00 -6.99 21.86
N GLN A 61 -15.31 -8.08 22.20
CA GLN A 61 -14.15 -8.53 21.46
C GLN A 61 -14.57 -9.59 20.43
N ILE A 62 -14.23 -9.35 19.17
CA ILE A 62 -14.53 -10.24 18.04
C ILE A 62 -13.25 -10.43 17.25
N ASN A 63 -12.78 -11.68 17.13
CA ASN A 63 -11.55 -12.04 16.40
C ASN A 63 -10.32 -11.21 16.81
N GLY A 64 -10.23 -10.84 18.11
CA GLY A 64 -9.13 -10.08 18.66
C GLY A 64 -9.33 -8.55 18.67
N ASP A 65 -10.29 -8.02 17.91
CA ASP A 65 -10.59 -6.60 17.83
C ASP A 65 -11.80 -6.20 18.71
N TRP A 66 -11.74 -4.99 19.26
CA TRP A 66 -12.79 -4.43 20.13
C TRP A 66 -13.77 -3.58 19.32
N TYR A 67 -15.06 -3.91 19.42
CA TYR A 67 -16.15 -3.18 18.79
C TYR A 67 -17.16 -2.70 19.83
N PRO A 68 -17.78 -1.51 19.66
CA PRO A 68 -18.95 -1.15 20.45
C PRO A 68 -20.04 -2.23 20.31
N LYS A 69 -20.67 -2.57 21.42
CA LYS A 69 -21.69 -3.62 21.48
C LYS A 69 -22.84 -3.27 20.54
N GLY A 70 -23.11 -4.13 19.56
CA GLY A 70 -24.17 -3.94 18.57
C GLY A 70 -23.75 -3.20 17.29
N THR A 71 -22.50 -2.74 17.16
CA THR A 71 -21.95 -2.24 15.88
C THR A 71 -21.13 -3.31 15.15
N GLN A 72 -21.50 -4.57 15.38
CA GLN A 72 -20.92 -5.71 14.68
C GLN A 72 -20.98 -5.51 13.17
N PRO A 73 -19.87 -5.71 12.44
CA PRO A 73 -19.94 -6.07 11.04
C PRO A 73 -20.53 -7.49 10.95
N THR A 74 -21.87 -7.58 10.86
CA THR A 74 -22.72 -8.80 10.95
C THR A 74 -22.33 -9.95 10.00
N HIS A 75 -21.43 -9.72 9.04
CA HIS A 75 -21.07 -10.67 8.00
C HIS A 75 -19.56 -10.76 7.80
N ARG A 76 -18.83 -11.07 8.88
CA ARG A 76 -17.40 -11.41 8.81
C ARG A 76 -17.17 -12.88 9.19
N LEU A 77 -16.45 -13.61 8.35
CA LEU A 77 -15.90 -14.94 8.69
C LEU A 77 -14.38 -14.86 8.74
N THR A 78 -13.75 -15.61 9.62
CA THR A 78 -12.31 -15.82 9.51
C THR A 78 -11.97 -16.70 8.30
N ARG A 79 -10.73 -16.63 7.81
CA ARG A 79 -10.28 -17.51 6.71
C ARG A 79 -10.37 -19.00 7.09
N GLU A 80 -10.12 -19.31 8.35
CA GLU A 80 -10.24 -20.66 8.91
C GLU A 80 -11.69 -21.14 8.94
N GLU A 81 -12.62 -20.28 9.35
CA GLU A 81 -14.05 -20.60 9.32
C GLU A 81 -14.62 -20.63 7.89
N ALA A 82 -14.05 -19.84 6.98
CA ALA A 82 -14.42 -19.85 5.56
C ALA A 82 -13.91 -21.08 4.80
N ARG A 83 -12.95 -21.83 5.35
CA ARG A 83 -12.51 -23.14 4.81
C ARG A 83 -13.55 -24.23 5.04
N ASP A 84 -14.41 -24.09 6.05
CA ASP A 84 -15.53 -25.00 6.28
C ASP A 84 -16.68 -24.67 5.29
N PRO A 85 -17.01 -25.59 4.36
CA PRO A 85 -18.04 -25.35 3.36
C PRO A 85 -19.43 -25.08 3.94
N GLN A 86 -19.76 -25.65 5.11
CA GLN A 86 -21.07 -25.45 5.73
C GLN A 86 -21.18 -24.05 6.34
N LYS A 87 -20.14 -23.63 7.09
CA LYS A 87 -20.08 -22.30 7.71
C LYS A 87 -20.05 -21.19 6.66
N TYR A 88 -19.26 -21.36 5.59
CA TYR A 88 -19.21 -20.41 4.50
C TYR A 88 -20.57 -20.23 3.81
N ARG A 89 -21.28 -21.33 3.53
CA ARG A 89 -22.62 -21.27 2.91
C ARG A 89 -23.65 -20.60 3.82
N ALA A 90 -23.66 -20.94 5.11
CA ALA A 90 -24.57 -20.34 6.07
C ALA A 90 -24.32 -18.83 6.22
N ALA A 91 -23.06 -18.42 6.34
CA ALA A 91 -22.70 -17.01 6.45
C ALA A 91 -22.96 -16.25 5.15
N LYS A 92 -22.72 -16.86 3.98
CA LYS A 92 -23.05 -16.28 2.67
C LYS A 92 -24.56 -16.11 2.48
N ALA A 93 -25.37 -17.07 2.93
CA ALA A 93 -26.82 -16.97 2.91
C ALA A 93 -27.34 -15.89 3.87
N ALA A 94 -26.75 -15.79 5.07
CA ALA A 94 -27.08 -14.74 6.04
C ALA A 94 -26.71 -13.34 5.52
N ALA A 95 -25.53 -13.21 4.89
CA ALA A 95 -25.06 -11.96 4.27
C ALA A 95 -25.95 -11.55 3.09
N ALA A 96 -26.28 -12.50 2.20
CA ALA A 96 -27.20 -12.26 1.09
C ALA A 96 -28.61 -11.87 1.56
N LYS A 97 -29.13 -12.50 2.61
CA LYS A 97 -30.43 -12.16 3.21
C LYS A 97 -30.45 -10.76 3.84
N ALA A 98 -29.31 -10.29 4.33
CA ALA A 98 -29.13 -8.94 4.87
C ALA A 98 -28.74 -7.89 3.81
N GLY A 99 -28.53 -8.30 2.55
CA GLY A 99 -28.12 -7.39 1.46
C GLY A 99 -26.68 -6.88 1.59
N VAL A 100 -25.83 -7.54 2.39
CA VAL A 100 -24.44 -7.14 2.65
C VAL A 100 -23.50 -8.23 2.15
N GLN A 101 -22.31 -7.84 1.69
CA GLN A 101 -21.30 -8.81 1.24
C GLN A 101 -20.56 -9.43 2.43
N LEU A 102 -20.43 -10.75 2.43
CA LEU A 102 -19.62 -11.48 3.39
C LEU A 102 -18.15 -11.11 3.23
N GLN A 103 -17.53 -10.57 4.29
CA GLN A 103 -16.11 -10.25 4.35
C GLN A 103 -15.35 -11.40 5.01
N ILE A 104 -14.34 -11.93 4.33
CA ILE A 104 -13.42 -12.91 4.94
C ILE A 104 -12.26 -12.10 5.52
N VAL A 105 -12.08 -12.13 6.84
CA VAL A 105 -11.01 -11.40 7.54
C VAL A 105 -10.01 -12.40 8.08
N ASP A 106 -8.72 -12.18 7.84
CA ASP A 106 -7.66 -12.97 8.45
C ASP A 106 -7.12 -12.20 9.67
N PRO A 107 -7.24 -12.71 10.91
CA PRO A 107 -6.72 -12.02 12.09
C PRO A 107 -5.18 -12.10 12.20
N THR A 108 -4.55 -12.98 11.42
CA THR A 108 -3.09 -13.21 11.40
C THR A 108 -2.37 -12.50 10.26
N GLU A 109 -3.11 -12.03 9.24
CA GLU A 109 -2.53 -11.15 8.21
C GLU A 109 -2.79 -9.70 8.61
N PRO A 110 -1.76 -8.85 8.75
CA PRO A 110 -1.98 -7.41 8.76
C PRO A 110 -2.66 -7.07 7.43
N ASP A 111 -3.86 -6.50 7.54
CA ASP A 111 -4.67 -5.89 6.48
C ASP A 111 -3.92 -5.81 5.13
N ASP A 112 -4.29 -6.66 4.16
CA ASP A 112 -3.68 -6.76 2.82
C ASP A 112 -4.01 -5.52 1.94
N THR A 113 -4.12 -4.34 2.55
CA THR A 113 -4.04 -3.03 1.90
C THR A 113 -2.63 -2.75 1.35
N HIS A 114 -1.62 -3.50 1.79
CA HIS A 114 -0.26 -3.40 1.30
C HIS A 114 -0.07 -3.82 -0.16
N ARG A 115 -0.93 -4.66 -0.75
CA ARG A 115 -0.78 -5.03 -2.18
C ARG A 115 -0.96 -3.87 -3.15
N ARG A 116 -1.61 -2.78 -2.73
CA ARG A 116 -1.87 -1.62 -3.61
C ARG A 116 -1.07 -0.37 -3.21
N ALA A 117 -0.72 -0.21 -1.93
CA ALA A 117 -0.04 0.99 -1.42
C ALA A 117 1.50 0.99 -1.55
N SER A 118 2.14 -0.17 -1.76
CA SER A 118 3.61 -0.27 -1.89
C SER A 118 4.11 -0.32 -3.33
N ARG A 119 3.23 -0.19 -4.32
CA ARG A 119 3.66 -0.03 -5.71
C ARG A 119 4.16 1.39 -5.89
N SER A 120 5.48 1.54 -6.00
CA SER A 120 6.11 2.75 -6.53
C SER A 120 5.41 3.14 -7.84
N GLU A 121 5.05 4.42 -7.97
CA GLU A 121 4.50 4.97 -9.21
C GLU A 121 5.54 4.79 -10.31
N ILE A 122 5.09 4.38 -11.51
CA ILE A 122 6.02 4.18 -12.63
C ILE A 122 6.45 5.56 -13.09
N ASP A 123 7.76 5.80 -13.13
CA ASP A 123 8.30 7.00 -13.74
C ASP A 123 8.19 6.89 -15.27
N ALA A 124 7.09 7.40 -15.80
CA ALA A 124 6.80 7.42 -17.23
C ALA A 124 7.65 8.46 -17.99
N SER A 125 8.43 9.31 -17.30
CA SER A 125 9.31 10.29 -17.95
C SER A 125 10.55 9.64 -18.57
N LEU A 126 10.96 8.47 -18.06
CA LEU A 126 12.10 7.72 -18.57
C LEU A 126 11.75 7.09 -19.93
N LYS A 127 12.65 7.21 -20.91
CA LYS A 127 12.47 6.57 -22.23
C LYS A 127 12.98 5.14 -22.25
N THR A 128 13.97 4.82 -21.41
CA THR A 128 14.57 3.50 -21.31
C THR A 128 13.67 2.56 -20.53
N THR A 129 13.27 1.47 -21.18
CA THR A 129 12.36 0.46 -20.62
C THR A 129 13.07 -0.84 -20.26
N LEU A 130 14.28 -1.05 -20.77
CA LEU A 130 15.08 -2.27 -20.57
C LEU A 130 16.55 -1.93 -20.38
N ILE A 131 17.14 -2.42 -19.30
CA ILE A 131 18.56 -2.32 -19.01
C ILE A 131 19.09 -3.74 -18.78
N ARG A 132 20.17 -4.10 -19.48
CA ARG A 132 20.82 -5.42 -19.33
C ARG A 132 22.08 -5.28 -18.49
N ASP A 133 22.22 -6.14 -17.51
CA ASP A 133 23.45 -6.40 -16.76
C ASP A 133 23.99 -7.76 -17.22
N ASP A 134 24.90 -7.71 -18.19
CA ASP A 134 25.48 -8.90 -18.81
C ASP A 134 26.44 -9.65 -17.88
N ASP A 135 26.99 -8.94 -16.88
CA ASP A 135 27.93 -9.46 -15.88
C ASP A 135 27.18 -10.33 -14.87
N GLN A 136 26.04 -9.83 -14.37
CA GLN A 136 25.19 -10.57 -13.42
C GLN A 136 24.14 -11.46 -14.10
N LYS A 137 24.04 -11.42 -15.45
CA LYS A 137 22.97 -12.07 -16.22
C LYS A 137 21.57 -11.64 -15.76
N ILE A 138 21.40 -10.36 -15.44
CA ILE A 138 20.12 -9.79 -15.00
C ILE A 138 19.63 -8.79 -16.05
N ALA A 139 18.36 -8.87 -16.42
CA ALA A 139 17.70 -7.88 -17.25
C ALA A 139 16.66 -7.12 -16.42
N TYR A 140 16.89 -5.83 -16.21
CA TYR A 140 15.96 -4.95 -15.52
C TYR A 140 14.97 -4.38 -16.53
N MET A 141 13.72 -4.81 -16.45
CA MET A 141 12.65 -4.38 -17.34
C MET A 141 11.61 -3.56 -16.57
N ARG A 142 11.19 -2.44 -17.15
CA ARG A 142 10.24 -1.55 -16.50
C ARG A 142 8.87 -2.21 -16.38
N ARG A 143 8.21 -1.99 -15.25
CA ARG A 143 7.01 -2.73 -14.83
C ARG A 143 5.84 -2.66 -15.82
N ASP A 144 5.64 -1.51 -16.46
CA ASP A 144 4.63 -1.30 -17.51
C ASP A 144 4.90 -2.15 -18.75
N VAL A 145 6.15 -2.19 -19.20
CA VAL A 145 6.59 -2.96 -20.37
C VAL A 145 6.61 -4.45 -20.07
N MET A 146 6.93 -4.83 -18.83
CA MET A 146 6.86 -6.22 -18.40
C MET A 146 5.46 -6.80 -18.48
N ALA A 147 4.43 -5.99 -18.17
CA ALA A 147 3.04 -6.42 -18.26
C ALA A 147 2.52 -6.44 -19.70
N SER A 148 3.06 -5.61 -20.60
CA SER A 148 2.57 -5.46 -21.97
C SER A 148 3.32 -6.33 -22.99
N ASP A 149 4.62 -6.58 -22.82
CA ASP A 149 5.44 -7.36 -23.76
C ASP A 149 5.95 -8.68 -23.16
N ALA A 150 5.05 -9.67 -23.16
CA ALA A 150 5.36 -11.04 -22.76
C ALA A 150 6.33 -11.75 -23.74
N ARG A 151 6.61 -11.22 -24.94
CA ARG A 151 7.56 -11.83 -25.89
C ARG A 151 8.98 -11.45 -25.49
N GLN A 152 9.23 -10.18 -25.20
CA GLN A 152 10.53 -9.69 -24.77
C GLN A 152 10.97 -10.37 -23.46
N TYR A 153 10.06 -10.51 -22.49
CA TYR A 153 10.31 -11.27 -21.25
C TYR A 153 10.77 -12.72 -21.52
N ARG A 154 10.05 -13.43 -22.40
CA ARG A 154 10.38 -14.82 -22.75
C ARG A 154 11.72 -14.93 -23.45
N GLN A 155 12.04 -13.99 -24.34
CA GLN A 155 13.31 -13.97 -25.06
C GLN A 155 14.50 -13.70 -24.12
N LEU A 156 14.36 -12.79 -23.16
CA LEU A 156 15.40 -12.53 -22.16
C LEU A 156 15.70 -13.77 -21.32
N ARG A 157 14.66 -14.50 -20.89
CA ARG A 157 14.83 -15.77 -20.18
C ARG A 157 15.44 -16.87 -21.06
N ALA A 158 15.04 -16.95 -22.34
CA ALA A 158 15.63 -17.89 -23.29
C ALA A 158 17.13 -17.61 -23.52
N ASN A 159 17.54 -16.34 -23.46
CA ASN A 159 18.94 -15.92 -23.52
C ASN A 159 19.70 -16.13 -22.19
N GLY A 160 19.09 -16.79 -21.20
CA GLY A 160 19.72 -17.09 -19.91
C GLY A 160 19.76 -15.92 -18.93
N MET A 161 19.01 -14.84 -19.17
CA MET A 161 18.94 -13.71 -18.24
C MET A 161 17.79 -13.86 -17.23
N THR A 162 18.06 -13.48 -15.98
CA THR A 162 17.04 -13.33 -14.94
C THR A 162 16.38 -11.96 -15.10
N VAL A 163 15.06 -11.92 -15.30
CA VAL A 163 14.35 -10.65 -15.47
C VAL A 163 13.88 -10.12 -14.13
N GLN A 164 14.29 -8.91 -13.78
CA GLN A 164 13.83 -8.16 -12.60
C GLN A 164 12.99 -6.96 -13.05
N GLN A 165 11.94 -6.66 -12.29
CA GLN A 165 11.07 -5.53 -12.57
C GLN A 165 11.56 -4.29 -11.82
N TRP A 166 11.42 -3.11 -12.44
CA TRP A 166 11.66 -1.83 -11.80
C TRP A 166 10.58 -0.82 -12.21
N SER A 167 10.33 0.19 -11.36
CA SER A 167 9.34 1.25 -11.62
C SER A 167 10.00 2.63 -11.69
N ASN A 168 11.09 2.83 -10.93
CA ASN A 168 11.80 4.10 -10.77
C ASN A 168 13.31 3.87 -10.86
N ALA A 169 14.09 4.91 -11.14
CA ALA A 169 15.56 4.81 -11.11
C ALA A 169 16.07 4.29 -9.74
N ASP A 170 15.44 4.71 -8.64
CA ASP A 170 15.81 4.28 -7.28
C ASP A 170 15.61 2.79 -7.00
N ASP A 171 14.76 2.10 -7.79
CA ASP A 171 14.56 0.64 -7.67
C ASP A 171 15.77 -0.14 -8.24
N LEU A 172 16.65 0.52 -9.00
CA LEU A 172 17.81 -0.10 -9.62
C LEU A 172 19.05 0.00 -8.71
N PRO A 173 19.94 -1.00 -8.73
CA PRO A 173 21.26 -0.88 -8.11
C PRO A 173 22.06 0.31 -8.63
N GLN A 174 22.96 0.87 -7.81
CA GLN A 174 23.71 2.10 -8.11
C GLN A 174 24.43 2.09 -9.47
N HIS A 175 25.01 0.94 -9.86
CA HIS A 175 25.70 0.80 -11.15
C HIS A 175 24.71 0.82 -12.33
N MET A 176 23.50 0.30 -12.13
CA MET A 176 22.42 0.35 -13.12
C MET A 176 21.74 1.73 -13.19
N GLN A 177 21.65 2.48 -12.10
CA GLN A 177 21.21 3.88 -12.13
C GLN A 177 22.12 4.74 -13.01
N THR A 178 23.43 4.54 -12.88
CA THR A 178 24.42 5.24 -13.71
C THR A 178 24.28 4.86 -15.18
N LYS A 179 24.06 3.57 -15.46
CA LYS A 179 23.81 3.06 -16.82
C LYS A 179 22.50 3.62 -17.41
N LEU A 180 21.43 3.69 -16.62
CA LEU A 180 20.17 4.30 -17.00
C LEU A 180 20.37 5.77 -17.39
N ALA A 181 21.06 6.56 -16.55
CA ALA A 181 21.33 7.96 -16.84
C ALA A 181 22.13 8.17 -18.15
N LEU A 182 23.07 7.26 -18.47
CA LEU A 182 23.79 7.29 -19.74
C LEU A 182 22.88 6.95 -20.93
N MET A 183 21.99 5.98 -20.77
CA MET A 183 21.02 5.60 -21.81
C MET A 183 19.98 6.69 -22.06
N GLU A 184 19.47 7.35 -21.00
CA GLU A 184 18.57 8.50 -21.15
C GLU A 184 19.24 9.65 -21.90
N LYS A 185 20.48 9.99 -21.56
CA LYS A 185 21.25 11.01 -22.30
C LYS A 185 21.41 10.68 -23.78
N SER A 186 21.56 9.40 -24.13
CA SER A 186 21.63 8.97 -25.54
C SER A 186 20.27 8.99 -26.25
N ASN A 187 19.16 8.93 -25.52
CA ASN A 187 17.81 9.02 -26.08
C ASN A 187 17.31 10.47 -26.25
N ASP A 188 18.05 11.44 -25.69
CA ASP A 188 17.79 12.88 -25.80
C ASP A 188 18.67 13.56 -26.86
N ALA A 189 19.66 12.86 -27.41
CA ALA A 189 20.52 13.30 -28.51
C ALA A 189 19.93 12.93 -29.88
#